data_AF-A0A5B7A5R9-F1
#
_entry.id   AF-A0A5B7A5R9-F1
#
_cell.length_a   1.000
_cell.length_b   1.000
_cell.length_c   1.000
_cell.angle_alpha   90.00
_cell.angle_beta   90.00
_cell.angle_gamma   90.00
#
_symmetry.space_group_name_H-M   'P 1'
#
loop_
_entity.id
_entity.type
_entity.pdbx_description
1 polymer ?
#
loop_
_entity_poly.entity_id
_entity_poly.type
_entity_poly.pdbx_seq_one_letter_code
_entity_poly.pdbx_strand_id
1 'polypeptide(L)'
;EFVGTTVESLTMEERMTLCSMVVEAGGKNGVVPADSTTYKYLEDKTSVAFEPVYSDENARFLSEYRLDVSKLEPVVAKPHSPDNRALVRECKDVKIDRVYIGSCTGGKTQDFLAAAKVFLASGKKVKVPTFLVPATQKVCNLSFLDQLFI
;
A
#
# COMPACT_ATOMS: atom_id res chain seq x y z
N GLU A 1 -3.91 -3.43 -15.65
CA GLU A 1 -3.54 -2.01 -15.66
C GLU A 1 -4.48 -1.27 -14.73
N PHE A 2 -3.97 -0.30 -13.97
CA PHE A 2 -4.77 0.54 -13.09
C PHE A 2 -4.70 1.98 -13.59
N VAL A 3 -5.86 2.58 -13.85
CA VAL A 3 -6.01 3.96 -14.34
C VAL A 3 -7.15 4.67 -13.60
N GLY A 4 -7.22 5.99 -13.78
CA GLY A 4 -8.27 6.83 -13.25
C GLY A 4 -7.80 7.72 -12.11
N THR A 5 -8.66 8.68 -11.77
CA THR A 5 -8.33 9.81 -10.88
C THR A 5 -7.81 9.39 -9.50
N THR A 6 -8.32 8.29 -8.94
CA THR A 6 -7.81 7.76 -7.68
C THR A 6 -6.37 7.29 -7.82
N VAL A 7 -6.04 6.52 -8.87
CA VAL A 7 -4.69 6.00 -9.10
C VAL A 7 -3.70 7.13 -9.35
N GLU A 8 -4.13 8.16 -10.10
CA GLU A 8 -3.34 9.38 -10.34
C GLU A 8 -3.02 10.13 -9.02
N SER A 9 -3.95 10.13 -8.07
CA SER A 9 -3.75 10.76 -6.74
C SER A 9 -2.85 9.97 -5.80
N LEU A 10 -2.59 8.68 -6.07
CA LEU A 10 -1.73 7.85 -5.25
C LEU A 10 -0.27 8.25 -5.42
N THR A 11 0.49 8.13 -4.33
CA THR A 11 1.96 8.23 -4.39
C THR A 11 2.58 6.99 -5.03
N MET A 12 3.89 7.05 -5.32
CA MET A 12 4.61 5.87 -5.79
C MET A 12 4.61 4.71 -4.78
N GLU A 13 4.69 4.98 -3.48
CA GLU A 13 4.69 3.92 -2.46
C GLU A 13 3.33 3.19 -2.43
N GLU A 14 2.22 3.92 -2.57
CA GLU A 14 0.87 3.38 -2.64
C GLU A 14 0.61 2.60 -3.94
N ARG A 15 1.11 3.11 -5.08
CA ARG A 15 1.07 2.39 -6.37
C ARG A 15 1.84 1.08 -6.32
N MET A 16 3.01 1.06 -5.67
CA MET A 16 3.78 -0.17 -5.45
C MET A 16 2.97 -1.19 -4.65
N THR A 17 2.27 -0.75 -3.61
CA THR A 17 1.39 -1.62 -2.82
C THR A 17 0.26 -2.19 -3.68
N LEU A 18 -0.43 -1.35 -4.47
CA LEU A 18 -1.48 -1.80 -5.39
C LEU A 18 -0.99 -2.83 -6.41
N CYS A 19 0.13 -2.54 -7.08
CA CYS A 19 0.70 -3.45 -8.08
C CYS A 19 1.25 -4.74 -7.47
N SER A 20 1.79 -4.69 -6.24
CA SER A 20 2.31 -5.87 -5.56
C SER A 20 1.21 -6.90 -5.29
N MET A 21 -0.01 -6.44 -5.00
CA MET A 21 -1.16 -7.30 -4.65
C MET A 21 -1.83 -7.98 -5.86
N VAL A 22 -1.34 -7.74 -7.07
CA VAL A 22 -1.92 -8.34 -8.29
C VAL A 22 -1.65 -9.84 -8.37
N VAL A 23 -0.52 -10.31 -7.82
CA VAL A 23 -0.15 -11.73 -7.88
C VAL A 23 -1.07 -12.60 -7.01
N GLU A 24 -1.58 -12.05 -5.91
CA GLU A 24 -2.54 -12.69 -5.00
C GLU A 24 -3.89 -12.94 -5.68
N ALA A 25 -4.23 -12.14 -6.69
CA ALA A 25 -5.40 -12.34 -7.55
C ALA A 25 -5.10 -13.25 -8.78
N GLY A 26 -3.92 -13.88 -8.84
CA GLY A 26 -3.47 -14.70 -9.96
C GLY A 26 -3.01 -13.91 -11.19
N GLY A 27 -2.84 -12.59 -11.06
CA GLY A 27 -2.36 -11.74 -12.14
C GLY A 27 -0.86 -11.89 -12.38
N LYS A 28 -0.44 -11.70 -13.63
CA LYS A 28 0.99 -11.80 -14.01
C LYS A 28 1.80 -10.59 -13.55
N ASN A 29 1.21 -9.39 -13.62
CA ASN A 29 1.83 -8.13 -13.23
C ASN A 29 0.77 -7.04 -13.03
N GLY A 30 1.03 -6.11 -12.12
CA GLY A 30 0.31 -4.85 -11.99
C GLY A 30 1.06 -3.73 -12.72
N VAL A 31 0.33 -2.88 -13.44
CA VAL A 31 0.90 -1.74 -14.18
C VAL A 31 0.05 -0.51 -13.92
N VAL A 32 0.73 0.60 -13.61
CA VAL A 32 0.17 1.96 -13.53
C VAL A 32 0.95 2.79 -14.55
N PRO A 33 0.29 3.53 -15.46
CA PRO A 33 0.98 4.40 -16.41
C PRO A 33 1.85 5.46 -15.73
N ALA A 34 2.97 5.80 -16.35
CA ALA A 34 3.89 6.80 -15.82
C ALA A 34 3.32 8.22 -15.96
N ASP A 35 3.39 8.99 -14.88
CA ASP A 35 2.91 10.37 -14.80
C ASP A 35 3.89 11.25 -14.02
N SER A 36 3.50 12.49 -13.71
CA SER A 36 4.32 13.44 -12.94
C SER A 36 4.79 12.88 -11.59
N THR A 37 3.96 12.10 -10.90
CA THR A 37 4.34 11.42 -9.65
C THR A 37 5.45 10.40 -9.89
N THR A 38 5.37 9.66 -10.99
CA THR A 38 6.39 8.69 -11.40
C THR A 38 7.69 9.38 -11.77
N TYR A 39 7.63 10.44 -12.59
CA TYR A 39 8.82 11.19 -13.00
C TYR A 39 9.55 11.81 -11.82
N LYS A 40 8.80 12.49 -10.94
CA LYS A 40 9.36 13.08 -9.71
C LYS A 40 10.02 12.04 -8.82
N TYR A 41 9.46 10.83 -8.73
CA TYR A 41 10.09 9.76 -7.96
C TYR A 41 11.40 9.28 -8.59
N LEU A 42 11.50 9.29 -9.92
CA LEU A 42 12.68 8.83 -10.65
C LEU A 42 13.82 9.85 -10.73
N GLU A 43 13.54 11.15 -10.58
CA GLU A 43 14.54 12.25 -10.63
C GLU A 43 15.78 11.96 -9.78
N ASP A 44 15.60 11.48 -8.55
CA ASP A 44 16.71 11.18 -7.61
C ASP A 44 17.18 9.71 -7.67
N LYS A 45 16.69 8.92 -8.63
CA LYS A 45 16.90 7.45 -8.68
C LYS A 45 17.71 6.99 -9.86
N THR A 46 17.68 7.73 -10.96
CA THR A 46 18.41 7.36 -12.16
C THR A 46 18.77 8.60 -12.97
N SER A 47 19.95 8.58 -13.57
CA SER A 47 20.38 9.52 -14.61
C SER A 47 20.31 8.93 -16.01
N VAL A 48 19.91 7.65 -16.12
CA VAL A 48 19.77 6.95 -17.41
C VAL A 48 18.50 7.43 -18.11
N ALA A 49 18.62 7.80 -19.37
CA ALA A 49 17.48 8.17 -20.20
C ALA A 49 16.51 6.99 -20.33
N PHE A 50 15.22 7.27 -20.19
CA PHE A 50 14.14 6.30 -20.34
C PHE A 50 13.04 6.89 -21.23
N GLU A 51 12.34 6.02 -21.94
CA GLU A 51 11.18 6.38 -22.74
C GLU A 51 9.92 5.80 -22.06
N PRO A 52 8.99 6.64 -21.57
CA PRO A 52 7.75 6.16 -21.00
C PRO A 52 6.86 5.57 -22.10
N VAL A 53 6.28 4.40 -21.82
CA VAL A 53 5.37 3.71 -22.74
C VAL A 53 3.97 3.72 -22.16
N TYR A 54 2.99 3.94 -23.04
CA TYR A 54 1.59 4.09 -22.70
C TYR A 54 0.73 3.11 -23.50
N SER A 55 -0.44 2.78 -22.96
CA SER A 55 -1.48 2.05 -23.68
C SER A 55 -2.06 2.93 -24.79
N ASP A 56 -2.28 2.34 -25.98
CA ASP A 56 -2.94 3.02 -27.10
C ASP A 56 -4.40 3.36 -26.76
N GLU A 57 -4.94 4.43 -27.34
CA GLU A 57 -6.35 4.82 -27.16
C GLU A 57 -7.35 3.71 -27.55
N ASN A 58 -6.96 2.86 -28.50
CA ASN A 58 -7.78 1.75 -29.00
C ASN A 58 -7.33 0.38 -28.44
N ALA A 59 -6.57 0.37 -27.35
CA ALA A 59 -6.15 -0.87 -26.68
C ALA A 59 -7.38 -1.70 -26.27
N ARG A 60 -7.31 -3.02 -26.49
CA ARG A 60 -8.39 -3.94 -26.15
C ARG A 60 -8.08 -4.66 -24.84
N PHE A 61 -8.99 -4.56 -23.88
CA PHE A 61 -8.90 -5.25 -22.60
C PHE A 61 -9.84 -6.45 -22.58
N LEU A 62 -9.38 -7.58 -22.02
CA LEU A 62 -10.23 -8.77 -21.84
C LEU A 62 -11.40 -8.49 -20.89
N SER A 63 -11.15 -7.69 -19.85
CA SER A 63 -12.17 -7.21 -18.91
C SER A 63 -11.80 -5.81 -18.42
N GLU A 64 -12.82 -4.98 -18.19
CA GLU A 64 -12.70 -3.65 -17.60
C GLU A 64 -13.60 -3.58 -16.37
N TYR A 65 -13.04 -3.13 -15.25
CA TYR A 65 -13.77 -2.95 -14.00
C TYR A 65 -13.70 -1.49 -13.57
N ARG A 66 -14.86 -0.91 -13.22
CA ARG A 66 -14.95 0.46 -12.70
C ARG A 66 -15.31 0.42 -11.23
N LEU A 67 -14.43 0.97 -10.40
CA LEU A 67 -14.57 0.94 -8.94
C LEU A 67 -14.78 2.36 -8.43
N ASP A 68 -15.88 2.57 -7.70
CA ASP A 68 -16.13 3.80 -6.97
C ASP A 68 -15.48 3.71 -5.58
N VAL A 69 -14.31 4.32 -5.44
CA VAL A 69 -13.51 4.23 -4.23
C VAL A 69 -14.12 4.99 -3.04
N SER A 70 -15.07 5.89 -3.27
CA SER A 70 -15.76 6.63 -2.19
C SER A 70 -16.59 5.71 -1.29
N LYS A 71 -16.91 4.51 -1.80
CA LYS A 71 -17.66 3.47 -1.08
C LYS A 71 -16.76 2.45 -0.39
N LEU A 72 -15.43 2.57 -0.51
CA LEU A 72 -14.51 1.63 0.12
C LEU A 72 -14.43 1.89 1.63
N GLU A 73 -14.61 0.81 2.38
CA GLU A 73 -14.38 0.75 3.82
C GLU A 73 -13.11 -0.07 4.10
N PRO A 74 -12.44 0.12 5.24
CA PRO A 74 -11.33 -0.73 5.66
C PRO A 74 -11.73 -2.21 5.72
N VAL A 75 -10.87 -3.07 5.16
CA VAL A 75 -11.08 -4.51 5.05
C VAL A 75 -9.93 -5.29 5.68
N VAL A 76 -10.22 -6.54 6.01
CA VAL A 76 -9.24 -7.52 6.47
C VAL A 76 -9.37 -8.81 5.65
N ALA A 77 -8.24 -9.39 5.26
CA ALA A 77 -8.19 -10.76 4.76
C ALA A 77 -8.13 -11.71 5.96
N LYS A 78 -9.19 -12.51 6.15
CA LYS A 78 -9.28 -13.48 7.24
C LYS A 78 -8.49 -14.75 6.91
N PRO A 79 -8.06 -15.51 7.92
CA PRO A 79 -7.45 -16.81 7.69
C PRO A 79 -8.37 -17.75 6.87
N HIS A 80 -7.85 -18.64 6.03
CA HIS A 80 -6.45 -18.85 5.66
C HIS A 80 -6.13 -18.42 4.22
N SER A 81 -6.98 -17.58 3.61
CA SER A 81 -6.85 -17.16 2.21
C SER A 81 -6.87 -15.63 2.09
N PRO A 82 -6.02 -15.02 1.25
CA PRO A 82 -6.07 -13.58 0.98
C PRO A 82 -7.43 -13.13 0.42
N ASP A 83 -8.14 -14.01 -0.28
CA ASP A 83 -9.47 -13.72 -0.85
C ASP A 83 -10.61 -13.81 0.19
N ASN A 84 -10.34 -14.30 1.40
CA ASN A 84 -11.34 -14.38 2.47
C ASN A 84 -11.56 -13.00 3.13
N ARG A 85 -12.09 -12.06 2.35
CA ARG A 85 -12.31 -10.67 2.74
C ARG A 85 -13.47 -10.52 3.74
N ALA A 86 -13.28 -9.67 4.75
CA ALA A 86 -14.34 -9.14 5.60
C ALA A 86 -14.12 -7.64 5.83
N LEU A 87 -15.18 -6.92 6.20
CA LEU A 87 -15.04 -5.54 6.65
C LEU A 87 -14.45 -5.52 8.06
N VAL A 88 -13.58 -4.56 8.37
CA VAL A 88 -12.97 -4.45 9.72
C VAL A 88 -14.05 -4.36 10.81
N ARG A 89 -15.16 -3.66 10.53
CA ARG A 89 -16.30 -3.52 11.46
C ARG A 89 -17.02 -4.83 11.79
N GLU A 90 -16.85 -5.87 10.98
CA GLU A 90 -17.43 -7.20 11.19
C GLU A 90 -16.54 -8.10 12.04
N CYS A 91 -15.30 -7.69 12.31
CA CYS A 91 -14.30 -8.48 13.04
C CYS A 91 -14.08 -7.97 14.48
N LYS A 92 -15.08 -7.31 15.09
CA LYS A 92 -14.95 -6.68 16.42
C LYS A 92 -14.68 -7.68 17.56
N ASP A 93 -15.17 -8.90 17.44
CA ASP A 93 -15.04 -9.95 18.46
C ASP A 93 -13.73 -10.74 18.35
N VAL A 94 -12.90 -10.45 17.34
CA VAL A 94 -11.62 -11.14 17.14
C VAL A 94 -10.61 -10.63 18.15
N LYS A 95 -10.18 -11.50 19.05
CA LYS A 95 -9.06 -11.21 19.95
C LYS A 95 -7.77 -11.14 19.15
N ILE A 96 -7.05 -10.03 19.30
CA ILE A 96 -5.70 -9.84 18.75
C ILE A 96 -4.71 -10.09 19.88
N ASP A 97 -3.75 -10.99 19.68
CA ASP A 97 -2.68 -11.26 20.64
C ASP A 97 -1.36 -10.58 20.25
N ARG A 98 -1.17 -10.25 18.96
CA ARG A 98 0.03 -9.59 18.41
C ARG A 98 -0.33 -8.76 17.18
N VAL A 99 0.44 -7.71 16.93
CA VAL A 99 0.33 -6.88 15.72
C VAL A 99 1.67 -6.83 15.02
N TYR A 100 1.64 -6.93 13.69
CA TYR A 100 2.80 -6.77 12.82
C TYR A 100 2.47 -5.73 11.77
N ILE A 101 3.27 -4.66 11.68
CA ILE A 101 3.11 -3.57 10.72
C ILE A 101 4.40 -3.47 9.92
N GLY A 102 4.34 -3.70 8.61
CA GLY A 102 5.53 -3.73 7.78
C GLY A 102 5.45 -4.75 6.66
N SER A 103 6.61 -5.30 6.29
CA SER A 103 6.88 -6.18 5.14
C SER A 103 7.13 -5.45 3.82
N CYS A 104 7.32 -6.20 2.72
CA CYS A 104 7.48 -5.65 1.39
C CYS A 104 6.26 -4.84 0.91
N THR A 105 5.06 -5.24 1.34
CA THR A 105 3.80 -4.61 0.92
C THR A 105 3.48 -3.36 1.75
N GLY A 106 3.73 -3.37 3.06
CA GLY A 106 3.29 -2.31 3.98
C GLY A 106 4.38 -1.74 4.90
N GLY A 107 5.66 -1.83 4.52
CA GLY A 107 6.80 -1.36 5.31
C GLY A 107 7.50 -0.12 4.76
N LYS A 108 6.79 0.73 4.02
CA LYS A 108 7.33 1.95 3.41
C LYS A 108 7.12 3.15 4.33
N THR A 109 7.62 4.32 3.93
CA THR A 109 7.58 5.52 4.77
C THR A 109 6.14 5.92 5.08
N GLN A 110 5.27 5.92 4.08
CA GLN A 110 3.88 6.33 4.24
C GLN A 110 3.07 5.37 5.11
N ASP A 111 3.36 4.07 5.05
CA ASP A 111 2.72 3.06 5.89
C ASP A 111 2.97 3.36 7.38
N PHE A 112 4.22 3.65 7.74
CA PHE A 112 4.55 4.00 9.13
C PHE A 112 4.04 5.38 9.55
N LEU A 113 3.93 6.35 8.63
CA LEU A 113 3.27 7.62 8.92
C LEU A 113 1.78 7.41 9.22
N ALA A 114 1.10 6.53 8.48
CA ALA A 114 -0.28 6.16 8.76
C ALA A 114 -0.41 5.46 10.12
N ALA A 115 0.46 4.49 10.40
CA ALA A 115 0.52 3.81 11.70
C ALA A 115 0.79 4.79 12.86
N ALA A 116 1.69 5.76 12.66
CA ALA A 116 2.00 6.81 13.62
C ALA A 116 0.78 7.68 13.95
N LYS A 117 -0.01 8.06 12.95
CA LYS A 117 -1.25 8.82 13.17
C LYS A 117 -2.23 8.06 14.06
N VAL A 118 -2.41 6.76 13.81
CA VAL A 118 -3.27 5.89 14.63
C VAL A 118 -2.72 5.75 16.05
N PHE A 119 -1.42 5.55 16.20
CA PHE A 119 -0.74 5.44 17.49
C PHE A 119 -0.83 6.72 18.32
N LEU A 120 -0.68 7.89 17.69
CA LEU A 120 -0.86 9.18 18.36
C LEU A 120 -2.32 9.37 18.80
N ALA A 121 -3.29 9.03 17.94
CA ALA A 121 -4.71 9.10 18.26
C ALA A 121 -5.12 8.12 19.39
N SER A 122 -4.39 7.01 19.58
CA SER A 122 -4.60 6.07 20.69
C SER A 122 -3.97 6.51 22.02
N GLY A 123 -3.39 7.72 22.07
CA GLY A 123 -2.69 8.21 23.27
C GLY A 123 -1.33 7.56 23.47
N LYS A 124 -0.65 7.17 22.38
CA LYS A 124 0.69 6.55 22.37
C LYS A 124 0.77 5.24 23.17
N LYS A 125 -0.29 4.44 23.11
CA LYS A 125 -0.37 3.14 23.80
C LYS A 125 -0.81 2.05 22.84
N VAL A 126 -0.17 0.89 22.99
CA VAL A 126 -0.55 -0.38 22.36
C VAL A 126 -1.04 -1.35 23.44
N LYS A 127 -2.05 -2.16 23.11
CA LYS A 127 -2.62 -3.15 24.04
C LYS A 127 -1.88 -4.49 24.00
N VAL A 128 -1.19 -4.76 22.91
CA VAL A 128 -0.50 -6.03 22.63
C VAL A 128 0.87 -5.77 22.00
N PRO A 129 1.80 -6.74 22.05
CA PRO A 129 3.07 -6.65 21.37
C PRO A 129 2.87 -6.26 19.90
N THR A 130 3.50 -5.16 19.50
CA THR A 130 3.37 -4.56 18.17
C THR A 130 4.77 -4.44 17.56
N PHE A 131 4.98 -5.11 16.43
CA PHE A 131 6.27 -5.17 15.75
C PHE A 131 6.22 -4.31 14.49
N LEU A 132 7.18 -3.39 14.35
CA LEU A 132 7.35 -2.60 13.14
C LEU A 132 8.48 -3.20 12.32
N VAL A 133 8.24 -3.52 11.05
CA VAL A 133 9.22 -4.16 10.18
C VAL A 133 9.40 -3.36 8.89
N PRO A 134 10.38 -2.43 8.88
CA PRO A 134 10.68 -1.61 7.71
C PRO A 134 11.10 -2.44 6.50
N ALA A 135 10.64 -2.03 5.31
CA ALA A 135 10.96 -2.71 4.05
C ALA A 135 12.42 -2.52 3.62
N THR A 136 13.08 -1.43 4.08
CA THR A 136 14.47 -1.11 3.74
C THR A 136 15.20 -0.48 4.91
N GLN A 137 16.53 -0.51 4.89
CA GLN A 137 17.37 0.22 5.87
C GLN A 137 17.10 1.72 5.85
N LYS A 138 16.85 2.30 4.65
CA LYS A 138 16.52 3.72 4.53
C LYS A 138 15.26 4.08 5.33
N VAL A 139 14.24 3.23 5.27
CA VAL A 139 13.01 3.43 6.05
C VAL A 139 13.28 3.18 7.54
N CYS A 140 14.07 2.15 7.88
CA CYS A 140 14.45 1.86 9.28
C CYS A 140 15.14 3.04 9.98
N ASN A 141 15.97 3.79 9.25
CA ASN A 141 16.75 4.91 9.79
C ASN A 141 15.95 6.23 9.89
N LEU A 142 14.63 6.20 9.68
CA LEU A 142 13.78 7.38 9.87
C LEU A 142 13.61 7.66 11.36
N SER A 143 14.07 8.83 11.79
CA SER A 143 14.13 9.22 13.21
C SER A 143 12.78 9.21 13.96
N PHE A 144 11.66 9.31 13.25
CA PHE A 144 10.34 9.24 13.89
C PHE A 144 9.94 7.80 14.25
N LEU A 145 10.54 6.79 13.61
CA LEU A 145 10.25 5.39 13.96
C LEU A 145 10.72 5.06 15.37
N ASP A 146 11.79 5.70 15.84
CA ASP A 146 12.27 5.56 17.23
C ASP A 146 11.21 5.96 18.27
N GLN A 147 10.24 6.81 17.88
CA GLN A 147 9.11 7.19 18.73
C GLN A 147 7.94 6.19 18.66
N LEU A 148 7.97 5.26 17.71
CA LEU A 148 6.97 4.22 17.49
C LEU A 148 7.43 2.85 17.99
N PHE A 149 8.75 2.60 17.99
CA PHE A 149 9.37 1.47 18.66
C PHE A 149 9.33 1.71 20.17
N ILE A 150 8.26 1.24 20.82
CA ILE A 150 8.18 1.11 22.29
C ILE A 150 8.84 -0.20 22.72
#